data_AF-A0A090RSW1-F1
#
_entry.id   AF-A0A090RSW1-F1
#
_cell.length_a   1.000
_cell.length_b   1.000
_cell.length_c   1.000
_cell.angle_alpha   90.00
_cell.angle_beta   90.00
_cell.angle_gamma   90.00
#
_symmetry.space_group_name_H-M   'P 1'
#
loop_
_entity.id
_entity.type
_entity.pdbx_description
1 polymer ?
#
loop_
_entity_poly.entity_id
_entity_poly.type
_entity_poly.pdbx_seq_one_letter_code
_entity_poly.pdbx_strand_id
1 'polypeptide(L)'
;MEPNGDVFSCDHYVYPEYKIGNIDTDSLEEMAYSKRQQEFGFAKSRTLTSQCQQCDYQFACYGECPKNRFIKTRSGEPGLNYLCAGWKKFFSHADRALAYILRATGNPVAHGKYSDQMIRTANSAQGAGFNPKF
;
A
#
# COMPACT_ATOMS: atom_id res chain seq x y z
N MET A 1 1.30 -3.02 23.93
CA MET A 1 1.39 -2.69 25.36
C MET A 1 1.86 -3.95 26.03
N GLU A 2 2.96 -3.86 26.76
CA GLU A 2 3.54 -5.01 27.45
C GLU A 2 3.03 -5.08 28.91
N PRO A 3 3.19 -6.22 29.60
CA PRO A 3 2.68 -6.39 30.96
C PRO A 3 3.23 -5.41 32.01
N ASN A 4 4.36 -4.74 31.72
CA ASN A 4 4.96 -3.72 32.59
C ASN A 4 4.42 -2.30 32.30
N GLY A 5 3.38 -2.16 31.48
CA GLY A 5 2.77 -0.90 31.09
C GLY A 5 3.43 -0.23 29.88
N ASP A 6 4.57 -0.73 29.38
CA ASP A 6 5.26 -0.10 28.27
C ASP A 6 4.45 -0.17 26.96
N VAL A 7 4.38 0.95 26.26
CA VAL A 7 3.66 1.09 25.00
C VAL A 7 4.67 1.29 23.87
N PHE A 8 4.50 0.52 22.80
CA PHE A 8 5.34 0.56 21.59
C PHE A 8 4.48 0.89 20.37
N SER A 9 5.12 1.40 19.32
CA SER A 9 4.43 1.80 18.09
C SER A 9 3.70 0.67 17.35
N CYS A 10 4.13 -0.59 17.53
CA CYS A 10 3.57 -1.78 16.86
C CYS A 10 4.06 -3.06 17.59
N ASP A 11 3.27 -4.12 17.57
CA ASP A 11 3.63 -5.48 18.03
C ASP A 11 4.88 -6.06 17.35
N HIS A 12 5.13 -5.63 16.10
CA HIS A 12 6.29 -6.02 15.32
C HIS A 12 7.57 -5.23 15.66
N TYR A 13 7.46 -4.17 16.46
CA TYR A 13 8.51 -3.21 16.77
C TYR A 13 8.63 -3.00 18.30
N VAL A 14 8.70 -4.09 19.07
CA VAL A 14 8.87 -4.04 20.53
C VAL A 14 10.36 -3.94 20.87
N TYR A 15 10.99 -2.84 20.42
CA TYR A 15 12.39 -2.49 20.75
C TYR A 15 12.44 -1.10 21.40
N PRO A 16 13.45 -0.79 22.22
CA PRO A 16 13.56 0.52 22.90
C PRO A 16 13.44 1.72 21.96
N GLU A 17 13.88 1.59 20.71
CA GLU A 17 13.81 2.62 19.66
C GLU A 17 12.38 2.87 19.14
N TYR A 18 11.40 2.12 19.60
CA TYR A 18 9.99 2.25 19.23
C TYR A 18 9.05 2.34 20.44
N LYS A 19 9.59 2.43 21.66
CA LYS A 19 8.80 2.72 22.87
C LYS A 19 8.26 4.16 22.79
N ILE A 20 6.95 4.34 22.95
CA ILE A 20 6.28 5.64 22.87
C ILE A 20 5.83 6.17 24.24
N GLY A 21 5.86 5.34 25.29
CA GLY A 21 5.57 5.73 26.67
C GLY A 21 5.26 4.54 27.57
N ASN A 22 4.65 4.81 28.72
CA ASN A 22 4.10 3.82 29.64
C ASN A 22 2.67 4.22 30.03
N ILE A 23 1.73 3.26 29.94
CA ILE A 23 0.29 3.51 30.13
C ILE A 23 -0.09 3.94 31.55
N ASP A 24 0.74 3.59 32.54
CA ASP A 24 0.47 3.88 33.94
C ASP A 24 0.91 5.31 34.32
N THR A 25 1.81 5.91 33.54
CA THR A 25 2.41 7.22 33.84
C THR A 25 2.09 8.31 32.82
N ASP A 26 1.88 7.94 31.56
CA ASP A 26 1.79 8.88 30.44
C ASP A 26 0.37 8.94 29.88
N SER A 27 -0.05 10.11 29.37
CA SER A 27 -1.35 10.24 28.72
C SER A 27 -1.39 9.46 27.41
N LEU A 28 -2.49 8.73 27.19
CA LEU A 28 -2.78 8.09 25.90
C LEU A 28 -2.78 9.07 24.73
N GLU A 29 -3.32 10.28 24.95
CA GLU A 29 -3.37 11.33 23.94
C GLU A 29 -1.95 11.76 23.55
N GLU A 30 -1.09 12.00 24.53
CA GLU A 30 0.30 12.41 24.31
C GLU A 30 1.08 11.32 23.57
N MET A 31 0.92 10.05 23.95
CA MET A 31 1.56 8.93 23.25
C MET A 31 1.06 8.79 21.80
N ALA A 32 -0.27 8.83 21.59
CA ALA A 32 -0.89 8.63 20.28
C ALA A 32 -0.54 9.75 19.29
N TYR A 33 -0.51 11.00 19.76
CA TYR A 33 -0.18 12.17 18.94
C TYR A 33 1.29 12.58 19.03
N SER A 34 2.14 11.82 19.71
CA SER A 34 3.57 12.11 19.80
C SER A 34 4.22 12.19 18.42
N LYS A 35 5.22 13.07 18.29
CA LYS A 35 6.01 13.22 17.05
C LYS A 35 6.61 11.88 16.59
N ARG A 36 7.10 11.06 17.53
CA ARG A 36 7.67 9.73 17.25
C ARG A 36 6.63 8.78 16.63
N GLN A 37 5.42 8.74 17.20
CA GLN A 37 4.34 7.90 16.68
C GLN A 37 3.86 8.36 15.31
N GLN A 38 3.79 9.68 15.09
CA GLN A 38 3.47 10.26 13.79
C GLN A 38 4.54 9.92 12.74
N GLU A 39 5.83 10.10 13.05
CA GLU A 39 6.94 9.75 12.16
C GLU A 39 6.91 8.27 11.78
N PHE A 40 6.71 7.38 12.75
CA PHE A 40 6.55 5.94 12.52
C PHE A 40 5.34 5.64 11.62
N GLY A 41 4.20 6.30 11.87
CA GLY A 41 2.99 6.14 11.08
C GLY A 41 3.17 6.59 9.63
N PHE A 42 3.71 7.79 9.42
CA PHE A 42 3.93 8.36 8.09
C PHE A 42 5.03 7.65 7.31
N ALA A 43 6.01 7.02 7.97
CA ALA A 43 7.03 6.24 7.28
C ALA A 43 6.42 5.14 6.39
N LYS A 44 5.29 4.53 6.79
CA LYS A 44 4.60 3.48 6.02
C LYS A 44 4.33 3.88 4.57
N SER A 45 3.97 5.14 4.32
CA SER A 45 3.71 5.68 2.99
C SER A 45 4.87 6.52 2.44
N ARG A 46 5.57 7.30 3.28
CA ARG A 46 6.65 8.19 2.84
C ARG A 46 7.92 7.46 2.41
N THR A 47 8.17 6.24 2.91
CA THR A 47 9.36 5.45 2.56
C THR A 47 9.06 4.37 1.51
N LEU A 48 8.00 4.54 0.72
CA LEU A 48 7.73 3.62 -0.40
C LEU A 48 8.78 3.79 -1.47
N THR A 49 9.29 2.66 -1.97
CA THR A 49 10.20 2.64 -3.11
C THR A 49 9.54 3.20 -4.36
N SER A 50 10.34 3.70 -5.30
CA SER A 50 9.86 4.12 -6.62
C SER A 50 9.05 3.03 -7.33
N GLN A 51 9.47 1.76 -7.20
CA GLN A 51 8.75 0.61 -7.73
C GLN A 51 7.34 0.45 -7.12
N CYS A 52 7.19 0.71 -5.82
CA CYS A 52 5.90 0.66 -5.14
C CYS A 52 5.01 1.84 -5.54
N GLN A 53 5.57 3.05 -5.65
CA GLN A 53 4.85 4.26 -6.04
C GLN A 53 4.28 4.18 -7.47
N GLN A 54 4.95 3.44 -8.36
CA GLN A 54 4.53 3.24 -9.75
C GLN A 54 3.70 1.96 -9.95
N CYS A 55 3.39 1.23 -8.89
CA CYS A 55 2.69 -0.05 -8.99
C CYS A 55 1.18 0.17 -9.18
N ASP A 56 0.58 -0.52 -10.16
CA ASP A 56 -0.88 -0.53 -10.40
C ASP A 56 -1.72 -0.89 -9.16
N TYR A 57 -1.10 -1.60 -8.20
CA TYR A 57 -1.72 -2.11 -6.99
C TYR A 57 -1.28 -1.37 -5.72
N GLN A 58 -0.62 -0.21 -5.84
CA GLN A 58 -0.23 0.59 -4.67
C GLN A 58 -1.42 0.90 -3.76
N PHE A 59 -2.59 1.21 -4.34
CA PHE A 59 -3.82 1.55 -3.60
C PHE A 59 -4.29 0.45 -2.63
N ALA A 60 -3.98 -0.82 -2.91
CA ALA A 60 -4.36 -1.96 -2.07
C ALA A 60 -3.19 -2.48 -1.23
N CYS A 61 -1.97 -2.41 -1.76
CA CYS A 61 -0.79 -3.00 -1.14
C CYS A 61 -0.03 -2.03 -0.23
N TYR A 62 0.16 -0.77 -0.67
CA TYR A 62 1.00 0.22 0.00
C TYR A 62 2.35 -0.32 0.49
N GLY A 63 2.99 -1.21 -0.28
CA GLY A 63 4.28 -1.80 0.07
C GLY A 63 4.27 -2.74 1.28
N GLU A 64 3.08 -3.10 1.81
CA GLU A 64 2.87 -3.98 2.96
C GLU A 64 3.62 -3.47 4.22
N CYS A 65 3.66 -4.23 5.32
CA CYS A 65 4.37 -3.91 6.55
C CYS A 65 5.84 -3.50 6.31
N PRO A 66 6.30 -2.35 6.85
CA PRO A 66 7.70 -1.93 6.76
C PRO A 66 8.70 -2.94 7.34
N LYS A 67 8.32 -3.78 8.30
CA LYS A 67 9.19 -4.81 8.87
C LYS A 67 9.66 -5.83 7.82
N ASN A 68 8.85 -6.04 6.80
CA ASN A 68 9.12 -6.99 5.73
C ASN A 68 9.86 -6.35 4.54
N ARG A 69 10.22 -5.06 4.61
CA ARG A 69 10.83 -4.26 3.53
C ARG A 69 12.36 -4.26 3.58
N PHE A 70 12.97 -5.43 3.44
CA PHE A 70 14.43 -5.60 3.61
C PHE A 70 15.15 -6.09 2.35
N ILE A 71 14.45 -6.28 1.23
CA ILE A 71 15.09 -6.61 -0.06
C ILE A 71 15.18 -5.38 -0.96
N LYS A 72 15.86 -5.53 -2.11
CA LYS A 72 16.02 -4.46 -3.10
C LYS A 72 14.98 -4.56 -4.22
N THR A 73 14.63 -3.42 -4.81
CA THR A 73 13.84 -3.35 -6.05
C THR A 73 14.62 -3.88 -7.23
N ARG A 74 13.95 -3.99 -8.39
CA ARG A 74 14.60 -4.35 -9.66
C ARG A 74 15.71 -3.38 -10.08
N SER A 75 15.61 -2.11 -9.68
CA SER A 75 16.63 -1.08 -9.94
C SER A 75 17.72 -1.01 -8.85
N GLY A 76 17.63 -1.86 -7.81
CA GLY A 76 18.59 -1.89 -6.72
C GLY A 76 18.25 -0.97 -5.53
N GLU A 77 17.15 -0.22 -5.59
CA GLU A 77 16.68 0.63 -4.47
C GLU A 77 16.32 -0.25 -3.25
N PRO A 78 16.80 0.06 -2.04
CA PRO A 78 16.44 -0.72 -0.84
C PRO A 78 15.00 -0.45 -0.41
N GLY A 79 14.46 -1.29 0.48
CA GLY A 79 13.15 -1.06 1.08
C GLY A 79 11.98 -1.72 0.35
N LEU A 80 12.24 -2.73 -0.48
CA LEU A 80 11.18 -3.53 -1.09
C LEU A 80 10.76 -4.67 -0.16
N ASN A 81 9.45 -4.92 -0.11
CA ASN A 81 8.89 -6.06 0.61
C ASN A 81 9.35 -7.40 0.01
N TYR A 82 9.79 -8.34 0.83
CA TYR A 82 10.29 -9.64 0.35
C TYR A 82 9.24 -10.50 -0.38
N LEU A 83 7.94 -10.28 -0.09
CA LEU A 83 6.81 -10.93 -0.76
C LEU A 83 6.26 -10.12 -1.94
N CYS A 84 6.90 -9.02 -2.36
CA CYS A 84 6.39 -8.13 -3.40
C CYS A 84 5.99 -8.89 -4.68
N ALA A 85 6.79 -9.87 -5.12
CA ALA A 85 6.48 -10.67 -6.30
C ALA A 85 5.20 -11.51 -6.13
N GLY A 86 5.00 -12.09 -4.94
CA GLY A 86 3.81 -12.86 -4.59
C GLY A 86 2.57 -11.99 -4.55
N TRP A 87 2.64 -10.84 -3.88
CA TRP A 87 1.54 -9.85 -3.85
C TRP A 87 1.18 -9.37 -5.24
N LYS A 88 2.17 -9.02 -6.07
CA LYS A 88 1.92 -8.60 -7.45
C LYS A 88 1.20 -9.67 -8.26
N LYS A 89 1.59 -10.95 -8.10
CA LYS A 89 0.93 -12.09 -8.75
C LYS A 89 -0.51 -12.25 -8.27
N PHE A 90 -0.74 -12.20 -6.96
CA PHE A 90 -2.07 -12.29 -6.36
C PHE A 90 -3.00 -11.18 -6.88
N PHE A 91 -2.59 -9.91 -6.75
CA PHE A 91 -3.42 -8.80 -7.17
C PHE A 91 -3.69 -8.84 -8.68
N SER A 92 -2.69 -9.14 -9.51
CA SER A 92 -2.87 -9.26 -10.96
C SER A 92 -3.89 -10.34 -11.35
N HIS A 93 -3.97 -11.43 -10.56
CA HIS A 93 -4.95 -12.49 -10.77
C HIS A 93 -6.36 -12.06 -10.31
N ALA A 94 -6.48 -11.44 -9.13
CA ALA A 94 -7.76 -11.10 -8.53
C ALA A 94 -8.43 -9.87 -9.17
N ASP A 95 -7.65 -8.91 -9.67
CA ASP A 95 -8.11 -7.59 -10.16
C ASP A 95 -9.29 -7.70 -11.14
N ARG A 96 -9.19 -8.57 -12.15
CA ARG A 96 -10.26 -8.75 -13.14
C ARG A 96 -11.57 -9.23 -12.51
N ALA A 97 -11.49 -10.22 -11.62
CA ALA A 97 -12.67 -10.82 -11.00
C ALA A 97 -13.36 -9.82 -10.05
N LEU A 98 -12.57 -9.08 -9.27
CA LEU A 98 -13.09 -8.03 -8.40
C LEU A 98 -13.73 -6.90 -9.21
N ALA A 99 -13.10 -6.46 -10.29
CA ALA A 99 -13.65 -5.44 -11.17
C ALA A 99 -14.98 -5.89 -11.82
N TYR A 100 -15.12 -7.18 -12.14
CA TYR A 100 -16.40 -7.74 -12.61
C TYR A 100 -17.48 -7.70 -11.53
N ILE A 101 -17.17 -8.16 -10.31
CA ILE A 101 -18.13 -8.17 -9.19
C ILE A 101 -18.61 -6.76 -8.86
N LEU A 102 -17.70 -5.78 -8.82
CA LEU A 102 -18.07 -4.38 -8.56
C LEU A 102 -19.04 -3.87 -9.62
N ARG A 103 -18.76 -4.06 -10.91
CA ARG A 103 -19.66 -3.62 -11.99
C ARG A 103 -21.00 -4.34 -11.95
N ALA A 104 -21.00 -5.65 -11.72
CA ALA A 104 -22.22 -6.45 -11.63
C ALA A 104 -23.11 -6.02 -10.45
N THR A 105 -22.51 -5.45 -9.41
CA THR A 105 -23.22 -4.92 -8.24
C THR A 105 -23.48 -3.41 -8.32
N GLY A 106 -23.24 -2.78 -9.47
CA GLY A 106 -23.51 -1.35 -9.69
C GLY A 106 -22.48 -0.39 -9.09
N ASN A 107 -21.30 -0.89 -8.70
CA ASN A 107 -20.23 -0.11 -8.11
C ASN A 107 -19.14 0.24 -9.14
N PRO A 108 -18.56 1.45 -9.11
CA PRO A 108 -17.46 1.83 -9.99
C PRO A 108 -16.15 1.12 -9.58
N VAL A 109 -15.28 0.90 -10.57
CA VAL A 109 -13.93 0.36 -10.35
C VAL A 109 -12.92 1.49 -10.40
N ALA A 110 -12.54 2.02 -9.23
CA ALA A 110 -11.70 3.21 -9.12
C ALA A 110 -10.21 2.96 -9.42
N HIS A 111 -9.69 1.78 -9.10
CA HIS A 111 -8.25 1.47 -9.16
C HIS A 111 -7.99 0.08 -9.76
N GLY A 112 -6.70 -0.27 -9.93
CA GLY A 112 -6.28 -1.50 -10.60
C GLY A 112 -6.23 -1.36 -12.12
N LYS A 113 -5.75 -2.41 -12.80
CA LYS A 113 -5.61 -2.42 -14.26
C LYS A 113 -6.94 -2.46 -14.98
N TYR A 114 -7.96 -2.97 -14.32
CA TYR A 114 -9.32 -3.02 -14.84
C TYR A 114 -10.18 -1.87 -14.29
N SER A 115 -9.59 -0.74 -13.91
CA SER A 115 -10.36 0.46 -13.52
C SER A 115 -11.20 0.99 -14.68
N ASP A 116 -12.31 1.65 -14.36
CA ASP A 116 -13.23 2.17 -15.38
C ASP A 116 -12.56 3.25 -16.25
N GLN A 117 -11.65 4.04 -15.68
CA GLN A 117 -10.86 5.01 -16.45
C GLN A 117 -9.98 4.30 -17.48
N MET A 118 -9.30 3.21 -17.10
CA MET A 118 -8.39 2.51 -18.01
C MET A 118 -9.12 1.85 -19.17
N ILE A 119 -10.30 1.27 -18.91
CA ILE A 119 -11.14 0.69 -19.97
C ILE A 119 -11.63 1.79 -20.93
N ARG A 120 -12.09 2.93 -20.41
CA ARG A 120 -12.51 4.06 -21.26
C ARG A 120 -11.38 4.54 -22.17
N THR A 121 -10.18 4.76 -21.62
CA THR A 121 -9.02 5.18 -22.41
C THR A 121 -8.63 4.14 -23.47
N ALA A 122 -8.66 2.84 -23.14
CA ALA A 122 -8.36 1.77 -24.08
C ALA A 122 -9.37 1.73 -25.26
N ASN A 123 -10.65 1.91 -24.97
CA ASN A 123 -11.70 1.94 -26.00
C ASN A 123 -11.59 3.17 -26.91
N SER A 124 -11.26 4.35 -26.35
CA SER A 124 -11.03 5.56 -27.12
C SER A 124 -9.81 5.47 -28.04
N ALA A 125 -8.73 4.80 -27.61
CA ALA A 125 -7.54 4.59 -28.43
C ALA A 125 -7.79 3.62 -29.61
N GLN A 126 -8.67 2.62 -29.44
CA GLN A 126 -9.03 1.68 -30.51
C GLN A 126 -9.98 2.28 -31.55
N GLY A 127 -10.83 3.24 -31.16
CA GLY A 127 -11.75 3.94 -32.07
C GLY A 127 -11.08 4.96 -33.01
N ALA A 128 -9.85 5.40 -32.71
CA ALA A 128 -9.12 6.39 -33.52
C ALA A 128 -8.41 5.79 -34.76
N GLY A 129 -8.48 4.47 -34.97
CA GLY A 129 -7.73 3.76 -36.01
C GLY A 129 -8.49 3.41 -37.30
N PHE A 130 -9.78 3.76 -37.44
CA PHE A 130 -10.56 3.40 -38.63
C PHE A 130 -10.88 4.64 -39.48
N ASN A 131 -10.00 4.96 -40.42
CA ASN A 131 -10.27 5.90 -41.51
C ASN A 131 -10.54 5.08 -42.78
N PRO A 132 -11.80 4.79 -43.15
CA PRO A 132 -12.09 4.15 -44.41
C PRO A 132 -11.91 5.19 -45.52
N LYS A 133 -10.67 5.36 -46.00
CA LYS A 133 -10.44 5.96 -47.30
C LYS A 133 -10.65 4.89 -48.37
N PHE A 134 -11.90 4.70 -48.80
CA PHE A 134 -12.29 4.27 -50.15
C PHE A 134 -13.70 4.79 -50.44
#